data_AF-A0A2H8TLQ3-F1
#
_entry.id   AF-A0A2H8TLQ3-F1
#
_cell.length_a   1.000
_cell.length_b   1.000
_cell.length_c   1.000
_cell.angle_alpha   90.00
_cell.angle_beta   90.00
_cell.angle_gamma   90.00
#
_symmetry.space_group_name_H-M   'P 1'
#
loop_
_entity.id
_entity.type
_entity.pdbx_description
1 polymer ?
#
loop_
_entity_poly.entity_id
_entity_poly.type
_entity_poly.pdbx_seq_one_letter_code
_entity_poly.pdbx_strand_id
1 'polypeptide(L)'
;YLYLPKMKKVMNTYLTYEGWESRPPLENMLNNVSLTLVNSNYAIGVPRPYSPGIVEVGGMHLKNQKSLPENLQNFLDAADEGVIFFSFGTVVNLNDLPKEKLRIFLSVVQKLKQKVI
;
A
#
# COMPACT_ATOMS: atom_id res chain seq x y z
N TYR A 1 -17.76 -11.41 10.30
CA TYR A 1 -18.74 -12.32 9.68
C TYR A 1 -19.15 -11.94 8.25
N LEU A 2 -19.22 -10.65 7.87
CA LEU A 2 -19.72 -10.25 6.54
C LEU A 2 -18.89 -10.75 5.33
N TYR A 3 -17.56 -10.83 5.46
CA TYR A 3 -16.66 -11.13 4.34
C TYR A 3 -16.37 -12.61 4.12
N LEU A 4 -16.52 -13.44 5.15
CA LEU A 4 -16.11 -14.85 5.10
C LEU A 4 -16.85 -15.65 4.02
N PRO A 5 -18.18 -15.52 3.84
CA PRO A 5 -18.89 -16.18 2.74
C PRO A 5 -18.38 -15.75 1.35
N LYS A 6 -18.05 -14.46 1.19
CA LYS A 6 -17.50 -13.93 -0.07
C LYS A 6 -16.11 -14.50 -0.35
N MET A 7 -15.24 -14.58 0.67
CA MET A 7 -13.91 -15.17 0.56
C MET A 7 -13.98 -16.65 0.19
N LYS A 8 -14.88 -17.42 0.82
CA LYS A 8 -15.12 -18.82 0.46
C LYS A 8 -15.53 -18.98 -0.99
N LYS A 9 -16.47 -18.14 -1.45
CA LYS A 9 -16.92 -18.16 -2.85
C LYS A 9 -15.74 -17.92 -3.79
N VAL A 10 -14.95 -16.87 -3.56
CA VAL A 10 -13.75 -16.58 -4.37
C VAL A 10 -12.75 -17.74 -4.34
N MET A 11 -12.45 -18.27 -3.15
CA MET A 11 -11.52 -19.39 -2.99
C MET A 11 -11.97 -20.66 -3.72
N ASN A 12 -13.26 -20.99 -3.66
CA ASN A 12 -13.79 -22.18 -4.34
C ASN A 12 -13.94 -21.98 -5.85
N THR A 13 -14.15 -20.74 -6.32
CA THR A 13 -14.26 -20.45 -7.75
C THR A 13 -12.90 -20.34 -8.44
N TYR A 14 -11.90 -19.74 -7.79
CA TYR A 14 -10.65 -19.35 -8.47
C TYR A 14 -9.40 -20.05 -7.96
N LEU A 15 -9.41 -20.64 -6.75
CA LEU A 15 -8.24 -21.32 -6.19
C LEU A 15 -8.38 -22.84 -6.36
N THR A 16 -8.51 -23.29 -7.60
CA THR A 16 -8.54 -24.71 -8.02
C THR A 16 -7.15 -25.14 -8.49
N TYR A 17 -6.39 -25.78 -7.62
CA TYR A 17 -5.06 -26.35 -7.88
C TYR A 17 -5.12 -27.87 -7.69
N GLU A 18 -4.16 -28.63 -8.18
CA GLU A 18 -4.16 -30.09 -8.01
C GLU A 18 -4.32 -30.51 -6.53
N GLY A 19 -5.33 -31.31 -6.23
CA GLY A 19 -5.64 -31.77 -4.87
C GLY A 19 -6.51 -30.81 -4.04
N TRP A 20 -7.03 -29.72 -4.61
CA TRP A 20 -7.90 -28.76 -3.93
C TRP A 20 -9.20 -29.38 -3.38
N GLU A 21 -9.65 -30.51 -3.91
CA GLU A 21 -10.84 -31.25 -3.47
C GLU A 21 -10.71 -31.72 -2.01
N SER A 22 -9.48 -31.97 -1.57
CA SER A 22 -9.15 -32.38 -0.19
C SER A 22 -8.89 -31.19 0.74
N ARG A 23 -8.95 -29.95 0.24
CA ARG A 23 -8.65 -28.74 1.01
C ARG A 23 -9.62 -28.59 2.18
N PRO A 24 -9.14 -28.36 3.41
CA PRO A 24 -10.01 -28.10 4.55
C PRO A 24 -10.91 -26.87 4.34
N PRO A 25 -12.05 -26.78 5.06
CA PRO A 25 -12.85 -25.55 5.09
C PRO A 25 -12.02 -24.33 5.48
N LEU A 26 -12.32 -23.17 4.89
CA LEU A 26 -11.58 -21.92 5.12
C LEU A 26 -11.46 -21.58 6.62
N GLU A 27 -12.50 -21.83 7.42
CA GLU A 27 -12.47 -21.63 8.87
C GLU A 27 -11.40 -22.46 9.57
N ASN A 28 -11.31 -23.73 9.21
CA ASN A 28 -10.32 -24.63 9.81
C ASN A 28 -8.91 -24.18 9.44
N MET A 29 -8.71 -23.72 8.21
CA MET A 29 -7.44 -23.14 7.77
C MET A 29 -7.09 -21.88 8.56
N LEU A 30 -8.05 -20.95 8.73
CA LEU A 30 -7.85 -19.70 9.48
C LEU A 30 -7.59 -19.95 10.97
N ASN A 31 -8.28 -20.92 11.57
CA ASN A 31 -8.08 -21.31 12.97
C ASN A 31 -6.74 -22.00 13.21
N ASN A 32 -6.13 -22.58 12.17
CA ASN A 32 -4.83 -23.25 12.26
C ASN A 32 -3.64 -22.29 11.99
N VAL A 33 -3.88 -20.99 11.82
CA VAL A 33 -2.81 -20.00 11.67
C VAL A 33 -2.13 -19.78 13.03
N SER A 34 -0.89 -20.25 13.16
CA SER A 34 -0.10 -20.10 14.40
C SER A 34 0.59 -18.74 14.52
N LEU A 35 0.84 -18.06 13.40
CA LEU A 35 1.55 -16.79 13.33
C LEU A 35 1.01 -15.92 12.20
N THR A 36 0.75 -14.66 12.49
CA THR A 36 0.38 -13.63 11.52
C THR A 36 1.41 -12.50 11.58
N LEU A 37 2.15 -12.30 10.49
CA LEU A 37 3.04 -11.16 10.33
C LEU A 37 2.28 -9.98 9.73
N VAL A 38 2.31 -8.84 10.40
CA VAL A 38 1.59 -7.64 9.96
C VAL A 38 2.62 -6.58 9.59
N ASN A 39 2.51 -6.03 8.38
CA ASN A 39 3.36 -4.92 7.95
C ASN A 39 2.93 -3.59 8.61
N SER A 40 3.12 -3.49 9.92
CA SER A 40 2.84 -2.34 10.78
C SER A 40 3.99 -2.08 11.75
N ASN A 41 3.92 -0.96 12.45
CA ASN A 41 4.84 -0.63 13.53
C ASN A 41 4.11 0.18 14.60
N TYR A 42 4.21 -0.27 15.85
CA TYR A 42 3.58 0.35 17.02
C TYR A 42 3.93 1.84 17.21
N ALA A 43 5.08 2.31 16.71
CA ALA A 43 5.49 3.71 16.84
C ALA A 43 4.67 4.66 15.94
N ILE A 44 4.02 4.14 14.90
CA ILE A 44 3.29 4.93 13.89
C ILE A 44 1.79 4.61 13.93
N GLY A 45 1.43 3.40 14.36
CA GLY A 45 0.05 2.92 14.39
C GLY A 45 -0.76 3.36 15.61
N VAL A 46 -2.07 3.23 15.50
CA VAL A 46 -2.98 3.35 16.65
C VAL A 46 -2.77 2.14 17.57
N PRO A 47 -2.59 2.33 18.88
CA PRO A 47 -2.42 1.22 19.81
C PRO A 47 -3.67 0.34 19.82
N ARG A 48 -3.47 -0.96 19.64
CA ARG A 48 -4.53 -1.96 19.66
C ARG A 48 -4.01 -3.27 20.26
N PRO A 49 -4.83 -3.98 21.03
CA PRO A 49 -4.43 -5.28 21.54
C PRO A 49 -4.34 -6.29 20.40
N TYR A 50 -3.27 -7.07 20.41
CA TYR A 50 -3.03 -8.18 19.50
C TYR A 50 -2.97 -9.49 20.28
N SER A 51 -3.43 -10.58 19.65
CA SER A 51 -3.17 -11.93 20.15
C SER A 51 -1.67 -12.22 20.10
N PRO A 52 -1.10 -13.04 21.00
CA PRO A 52 0.32 -13.38 20.99
C PRO A 52 0.85 -13.92 19.64
N GLY A 53 -0.02 -14.52 18.82
CA GLY A 53 0.33 -15.00 17.48
C GLY A 53 0.41 -13.92 16.40
N ILE A 54 0.28 -12.64 16.74
CA ILE A 54 0.38 -11.53 15.78
C ILE A 54 1.67 -10.75 16.07
N VAL A 55 2.54 -10.65 15.06
CA VAL A 55 3.83 -9.95 15.16
C VAL A 55 3.88 -8.85 14.12
N GLU A 56 4.19 -7.65 14.58
CA GLU A 56 4.41 -6.50 13.71
C GLU A 56 5.81 -6.55 13.08
N VAL A 57 5.87 -6.45 11.76
CA VAL A 57 7.10 -6.45 10.97
C VAL A 57 7.02 -5.26 10.01
N GLY A 58 7.49 -4.10 10.45
CA GLY A 58 7.45 -2.90 9.63
C GLY A 58 8.36 -2.99 8.41
N GLY A 59 7.90 -2.46 7.27
CA GLY A 59 8.72 -2.31 6.07
C GLY A 59 8.93 -3.59 5.25
N MET A 60 8.03 -4.58 5.36
CA MET A 60 8.13 -5.84 4.58
C MET A 60 8.20 -5.65 3.06
N HIS A 61 7.75 -4.49 2.56
CA HIS A 61 7.75 -4.13 1.13
C HIS A 61 8.98 -3.32 0.71
N LEU A 62 9.83 -2.90 1.66
CA LEU A 62 11.01 -2.10 1.38
C LEU A 62 12.05 -2.95 0.64
N LYS A 63 12.73 -2.31 -0.31
CA LYS A 63 13.86 -2.88 -1.06
C LYS A 63 15.09 -2.01 -0.83
N ASN A 64 16.25 -2.57 -1.11
CA ASN A 64 17.48 -1.79 -1.12
C ASN A 64 17.34 -0.60 -2.08
N GLN A 65 17.76 0.57 -1.61
CA GLN A 65 17.71 1.80 -2.38
C GLN A 65 18.63 1.67 -3.61
N LYS A 66 18.14 2.15 -4.74
CA LYS A 66 18.92 2.28 -5.97
C LYS A 66 19.23 3.75 -6.18
N SER A 67 20.35 4.04 -6.84
CA SER A 67 20.64 5.40 -7.31
C SER A 67 19.52 5.90 -8.20
N LEU A 68 19.20 7.19 -8.06
CA LEU A 68 18.22 7.84 -8.91
C LEU A 68 18.77 8.01 -10.34
N PRO A 69 17.91 8.00 -11.36
CA PRO A 69 18.29 8.45 -12.69
C PRO A 69 18.88 9.87 -12.65
N GLU A 70 19.90 10.12 -13.47
CA GLU A 70 20.67 11.38 -13.45
C GLU A 70 19.79 12.62 -13.60
N ASN A 71 18.80 12.59 -14.49
CA ASN A 71 17.87 13.70 -14.69
C ASN A 71 17.05 14.02 -13.42
N LEU A 72 16.65 12.99 -12.67
CA LEU A 72 15.90 13.16 -11.43
C LEU A 72 16.83 13.66 -10.32
N GLN A 73 18.04 13.09 -10.21
CA GLN A 73 19.05 13.54 -9.26
C GLN A 73 19.36 15.03 -9.46
N ASN A 74 19.64 15.45 -10.70
CA ASN A 74 19.90 16.85 -11.04
C ASN A 74 18.70 17.76 -10.74
N PHE A 75 17.47 17.29 -10.95
CA PHE A 75 16.26 18.05 -10.62
C PHE A 75 16.17 18.33 -9.11
N LEU A 76 16.42 17.30 -8.29
CA LEU A 76 16.38 17.36 -6.83
C LEU A 76 17.54 18.20 -6.28
N ASP A 77 18.77 18.01 -6.79
CA ASP A 77 19.96 18.72 -6.31
C ASP A 77 19.92 20.21 -6.62
N ALA A 78 19.26 20.61 -7.72
CA ALA A 78 19.07 22.01 -8.08
C ALA A 78 17.87 22.68 -7.38
N ALA A 79 17.32 22.09 -6.31
CA ALA A 79 16.13 22.61 -5.62
C ALA A 79 16.51 23.37 -4.33
N ASP A 80 16.88 24.64 -4.46
CA ASP A 80 17.36 25.48 -3.34
C ASP A 80 16.34 25.61 -2.19
N GLU A 81 15.05 25.64 -2.52
CA GLU A 81 13.94 25.80 -1.57
C GLU A 81 13.36 24.44 -1.10
N GLY A 82 13.98 23.32 -1.53
CA GLY A 82 13.56 21.96 -1.25
C GLY A 82 12.61 21.36 -2.30
N VAL A 83 12.22 20.10 -2.06
CA VAL A 83 11.38 19.31 -2.97
C VAL A 83 10.16 18.76 -2.24
N ILE A 84 9.03 18.75 -2.93
CA ILE A 84 7.80 18.06 -2.50
C ILE A 84 7.54 16.91 -3.47
N PHE A 85 7.54 15.68 -2.95
CA PHE A 85 7.04 14.52 -3.68
C PHE A 85 5.52 14.41 -3.50
N PHE A 86 4.79 14.32 -4.61
CA PHE A 86 3.34 14.26 -4.64
C PHE A 86 2.84 13.10 -5.49
N SER A 87 2.08 12.20 -4.87
CA SER A 87 1.43 11.09 -5.57
C SER A 87 0.15 10.67 -4.86
N PHE A 88 -0.88 10.30 -5.63
CA PHE A 88 -2.10 9.66 -5.10
C PHE A 88 -1.98 8.13 -4.98
N GLY A 89 -0.81 7.58 -5.30
CA GLY A 89 -0.64 6.14 -5.47
C GLY A 89 -1.34 5.62 -6.73
N THR A 90 -1.45 4.30 -6.84
CA THR A 90 -1.98 3.62 -8.02
C THR A 90 -3.51 3.56 -8.07
N VAL A 91 -4.18 3.87 -6.95
CA VAL A 91 -5.65 3.73 -6.83
C VAL A 91 -6.37 4.87 -7.55
N VAL A 92 -5.79 6.06 -7.58
CA VAL A 92 -6.40 7.23 -8.22
C VAL A 92 -5.76 7.45 -9.57
N ASN A 93 -6.55 7.30 -10.63
CA ASN A 93 -6.15 7.70 -11.97
C ASN A 93 -6.45 9.19 -12.17
N LEU A 94 -5.40 10.00 -12.27
CA LEU A 94 -5.52 11.44 -12.47
C LEU A 94 -6.22 11.83 -13.78
N ASN A 95 -6.25 10.94 -14.78
CA ASN A 95 -6.98 11.18 -16.02
C ASN A 95 -8.49 11.20 -15.82
N ASP A 96 -8.97 10.56 -14.75
CA ASP A 96 -10.39 10.53 -14.38
C ASP A 96 -10.76 11.72 -13.49
N LEU A 97 -9.78 12.54 -13.07
CA LEU A 97 -10.02 13.72 -12.25
C LEU A 97 -10.68 14.83 -13.09
N PRO A 98 -11.79 15.43 -12.64
CA PRO A 98 -12.38 16.57 -13.32
C PRO A 98 -11.37 17.70 -13.52
N LYS A 99 -11.33 18.27 -14.73
CA LYS A 99 -10.36 19.31 -15.11
C LYS A 99 -10.33 20.50 -14.13
N GLU A 100 -11.48 20.85 -13.57
CA GLU A 100 -11.58 21.90 -12.55
C GLU A 100 -10.75 21.59 -11.31
N LYS A 101 -10.85 20.35 -10.78
CA LYS A 101 -10.07 19.92 -9.62
C LYS A 101 -8.57 19.88 -9.93
N LEU A 102 -8.19 19.37 -11.10
CA LEU A 102 -6.79 19.38 -11.53
C LEU A 102 -6.24 20.80 -11.60
N ARG A 103 -7.00 21.76 -12.16
CA ARG A 103 -6.60 23.17 -12.21
C ARG A 103 -6.40 23.77 -10.82
N ILE A 104 -7.25 23.43 -9.86
CA ILE A 104 -7.08 23.89 -8.48
C ILE A 104 -5.75 23.37 -7.92
N PHE A 105 -5.44 22.08 -8.06
CA PHE A 105 -4.15 21.53 -7.61
C PHE A 105 -2.96 22.24 -8.24
N LEU A 106 -2.97 22.40 -9.57
CA LEU A 106 -1.90 23.10 -10.29
C LEU A 106 -1.77 24.56 -9.84
N SER A 107 -2.89 25.23 -9.54
CA SER A 107 -2.88 26.62 -9.06
C SER A 107 -2.24 26.78 -7.68
N VAL A 108 -2.34 25.75 -6.83
CA VAL A 108 -1.71 25.73 -5.51
C VAL A 108 -0.23 25.40 -5.64
N VAL A 109 0.12 24.37 -6.43
CA VAL A 109 1.51 23.96 -6.68
C VAL A 109 2.32 25.11 -7.27
N GLN A 110 1.75 25.90 -8.19
CA GLN A 110 2.42 27.07 -8.78
C GLN A 110 2.79 28.17 -7.77
N LYS A 111 2.16 28.20 -6.59
CA LYS A 111 2.44 29.20 -5.55
C LYS A 111 3.52 28.73 -4.57
N LEU A 112 3.92 27.46 -4.64
CA LEU A 112 4.96 26.90 -3.77
C LEU A 112 6.34 27.27 -4.32
N LYS A 113 7.29 27.53 -3.41
CA LYS A 113 8.69 27.81 -3.78
C LYS A 113 9.48 26.55 -4.07
N GLN A 114 9.05 25.42 -3.51
CA GLN A 114 9.63 24.11 -3.68
C GLN A 114 9.43 23.60 -5.10
N LYS A 115 10.36 22.78 -5.59
CA LYS A 115 10.10 21.95 -6.76
C LYS A 115 9.15 20.82 -6.40
N VAL A 116 8.12 20.58 -7.20
CA VAL A 116 7.15 19.50 -6.97
C VAL A 116 7.30 18.43 -8.03
N ILE A 117 7.33 17.16 -7.61
CA ILE A 117 7.39 15.99 -8.49
C ILE A 117 6.39 14.92 -8.11
#